data_AF-A0A832FIP2-F1
#
_entry.id   AF-A0A832FIP2-F1
#
_cell.length_a   1.000
_cell.length_b   1.000
_cell.length_c   1.000
_cell.angle_alpha   90.00
_cell.angle_beta   90.00
_cell.angle_gamma   90.00
#
_symmetry.space_group_name_H-M   'P 1'
#
loop_
_entity.id
_entity.type
_entity.pdbx_description
1 polymer ?
#
loop_
_entity_poly.entity_id
_entity_poly.type
_entity_poly.pdbx_seq_one_letter_code
_entity_poly.pdbx_strand_id
1 'polypeptide(L)'
;MGKKITKRVVQYELLGFVIVLILLWIDELLDLPHLCGAPRTIINWQECLLETLYVTALAIPVILATKRYLERIKYLESFIRVCSFCKKVRVGNEWIPMEQFLQSHYTETEFSHGLCSQCLKEHYGIQSRTQDND
;
A
#
# COMPACT_ATOMS: atom_id res chain seq x y z
N MET A 1 -5.86 4.06 2.75
CA MET A 1 -4.52 4.62 2.46
C MET A 1 -3.59 3.66 1.68
N GLY A 2 -3.40 2.41 2.13
CA GLY A 2 -2.44 1.47 1.52
C GLY A 2 -2.57 1.20 0.01
N LYS A 3 -3.78 1.11 -0.57
CA LYS A 3 -3.96 0.90 -2.02
C LYS A 3 -3.30 1.99 -2.88
N LYS A 4 -3.31 3.26 -2.40
CA LYS A 4 -2.68 4.38 -3.11
C LYS A 4 -1.15 4.29 -3.05
N ILE A 5 -0.60 3.83 -1.93
CA ILE A 5 0.85 3.65 -1.74
C ILE A 5 1.35 2.51 -2.64
N THR A 6 0.69 1.33 -2.59
CA THR A 6 1.04 0.19 -3.46
C THR A 6 1.02 0.57 -4.94
N LYS A 7 -0.02 1.30 -5.38
CA LYS A 7 -0.10 1.76 -6.77
C LYS A 7 1.07 2.66 -7.15
N ARG A 8 1.46 3.61 -6.29
CA ARG A 8 2.61 4.49 -6.56
C ARG A 8 3.92 3.71 -6.63
N VAL A 9 4.16 2.79 -5.70
CA VAL A 9 5.39 1.97 -5.69
C VAL A 9 5.51 1.17 -6.98
N VAL A 10 4.45 0.48 -7.39
CA VAL A 10 4.43 -0.28 -8.65
C VAL A 10 4.60 0.64 -9.87
N GLN A 11 4.04 1.85 -9.84
CA GLN A 11 4.25 2.84 -10.91
C GLN A 11 5.71 3.28 -11.02
N TYR A 12 6.40 3.50 -9.91
CA TYR A 12 7.83 3.84 -9.92
C TYR A 12 8.71 2.67 -10.40
N GLU A 13 8.40 1.44 -9.98
CA GLU A 13 9.10 0.24 -10.49
C GLU A 13 8.93 0.11 -12.01
N LEU A 14 7.69 0.21 -12.50
CA LEU A 14 7.39 0.15 -13.93
C LEU A 14 8.11 1.25 -14.70
N LEU A 15 8.08 2.49 -14.20
CA LEU A 15 8.79 3.63 -14.80
C LEU A 15 10.29 3.33 -14.88
N GLY A 16 10.89 2.80 -13.81
CA GLY A 16 12.31 2.43 -13.77
C GLY A 16 12.67 1.39 -14.85
N PHE A 17 11.91 0.32 -14.97
CA PHE A 17 12.14 -0.70 -16.01
C PHE A 17 11.94 -0.16 -17.43
N VAL A 18 10.96 0.73 -17.63
CA VAL A 18 10.75 1.40 -18.93
C VAL A 18 11.92 2.31 -19.27
N ILE A 19 12.44 3.07 -18.31
CA ILE A 19 13.63 3.91 -18.50
C ILE A 19 14.83 3.06 -18.89
N VAL A 20 15.06 1.93 -18.20
CA VAL A 20 16.16 1.00 -18.53
C VAL A 20 16.00 0.45 -19.95
N LEU A 21 14.81 0.00 -20.35
CA LEU A 21 14.55 -0.46 -21.71
C LEU A 21 14.83 0.63 -22.76
N ILE A 22 14.39 1.86 -22.50
CA ILE A 22 14.63 2.99 -23.40
C ILE A 22 16.13 3.26 -23.52
N LEU A 23 16.88 3.23 -22.42
CA LEU A 23 18.32 3.44 -22.43
C LEU A 23 19.06 2.36 -23.22
N LEU A 24 18.67 1.09 -23.07
CA LEU A 24 19.23 -0.03 -23.84
C LEU A 24 18.94 0.12 -25.35
N TRP A 25 17.71 0.47 -25.71
CA TRP A 25 17.36 0.73 -27.11
C TRP A 25 18.07 1.96 -27.70
N ILE A 26 18.33 2.98 -26.88
CA ILE A 26 19.07 4.17 -27.31
C ILE A 26 20.56 3.82 -27.55
N ASP A 27 21.16 2.97 -26.72
CA ASP A 27 22.54 2.49 -26.89
C ASP A 27 22.73 1.84 -28.27
N GLU A 28 21.82 0.93 -28.62
CA GLU A 28 21.81 0.25 -29.91
C GLU A 28 21.49 1.19 -31.08
N LEU A 29 20.54 2.12 -30.92
CA LEU A 29 20.16 3.06 -31.98
C LEU A 29 21.26 4.09 -32.30
N LEU A 30 21.99 4.55 -31.28
CA LEU A 30 23.02 5.57 -31.41
C LEU A 30 24.43 4.99 -31.63
N ASP A 31 24.59 3.67 -31.54
CA ASP A 31 25.88 2.97 -31.71
C ASP A 31 26.92 3.60 -30.74
N LEU A 32 26.55 3.80 -29.45
CA LEU A 32 27.42 4.49 -28.47
C LEU A 32 28.85 3.91 -28.37
N PRO A 33 29.07 2.58 -28.53
CA PRO A 33 30.43 2.04 -28.61
C PRO A 33 31.24 2.69 -29.73
N HIS A 34 30.62 2.93 -30.89
CA HIS A 34 31.26 3.61 -32.01
C HIS A 34 31.57 5.08 -31.68
N LEU A 35 30.67 5.77 -30.97
CA LEU A 35 30.93 7.13 -30.48
C LEU A 35 32.14 7.20 -29.54
N CYS A 36 32.42 6.11 -28.83
CA CYS A 36 33.57 5.94 -27.94
C CYS A 36 34.82 5.33 -28.62
N GLY A 37 34.83 5.21 -29.96
CA GLY A 37 36.00 4.77 -30.73
C GLY A 37 36.09 3.26 -30.99
N ALA A 38 35.04 2.49 -30.68
CA ALA A 38 34.93 1.08 -31.07
C ALA A 38 34.62 0.93 -32.58
N PRO A 39 34.90 -0.24 -33.18
CA PRO A 39 34.43 -0.54 -34.53
C PRO A 39 32.90 -0.46 -34.61
N ARG A 40 32.36 -0.07 -35.78
CA ARG A 40 30.90 0.03 -35.97
C ARG A 40 30.24 -1.32 -35.74
N THR A 41 29.22 -1.33 -34.90
CA THR A 41 28.29 -2.45 -34.77
C THR A 41 27.12 -2.25 -35.74
N ILE A 42 26.69 -3.31 -36.41
CA ILE A 42 25.50 -3.27 -37.26
C ILE A 42 24.27 -3.47 -36.37
N ILE A 43 23.18 -2.72 -36.63
CA ILE A 43 21.94 -2.85 -35.86
C ILE A 43 21.51 -4.31 -35.81
N ASN A 44 21.55 -4.89 -34.62
CA ASN A 44 21.29 -6.29 -34.37
C ASN A 44 19.93 -6.47 -33.68
N TRP A 45 18.88 -6.65 -34.48
CA TRP A 45 17.52 -6.87 -33.96
C TRP A 45 17.41 -8.05 -32.96
N GLN A 46 18.34 -9.01 -33.02
CA GLN A 46 18.39 -10.13 -32.08
C GLN A 46 18.80 -9.66 -30.68
N GLU A 47 19.69 -8.68 -30.60
CA GLU A 47 20.15 -8.07 -29.35
C GLU A 47 19.03 -7.30 -28.68
N CYS A 48 18.35 -6.41 -29.41
CA CYS A 48 17.16 -5.69 -28.90
C CYS A 48 16.08 -6.65 -28.34
N LEU A 49 15.85 -7.77 -29.05
CA LEU A 49 14.87 -8.78 -28.62
C LEU A 49 15.32 -9.47 -27.33
N LEU A 50 16.58 -9.90 -27.27
CA LEU A 50 17.15 -10.58 -26.10
C LEU A 50 17.17 -9.66 -24.89
N GLU A 51 17.61 -8.41 -25.03
CA GLU A 51 17.60 -7.43 -23.95
C GLU A 51 16.20 -7.18 -23.41
N THR A 52 15.23 -6.98 -24.31
CA THR A 52 13.82 -6.81 -23.92
C THR A 52 13.32 -8.05 -23.18
N LEU A 53 13.67 -9.25 -23.65
CA LEU A 53 13.32 -10.52 -23.00
C LEU A 53 13.96 -10.66 -21.61
N TYR A 54 15.24 -10.35 -21.46
CA TYR A 54 15.93 -10.42 -20.16
C TYR A 54 15.40 -9.39 -19.17
N VAL A 55 15.19 -8.14 -19.59
CA VAL A 55 14.66 -7.09 -18.71
C VAL A 55 13.24 -7.40 -18.27
N THR A 56 12.38 -7.87 -19.17
CA THR A 56 11.00 -8.25 -18.81
C THR A 56 10.97 -9.49 -17.91
N ALA A 57 11.81 -10.50 -18.18
CA ALA A 57 11.93 -11.69 -17.34
C ALA A 57 12.39 -11.37 -15.91
N LEU A 58 13.24 -10.34 -15.73
CA LEU A 58 13.64 -9.84 -14.41
C LEU A 58 12.57 -8.95 -13.76
N ALA A 59 11.89 -8.10 -14.55
CA ALA A 59 10.90 -7.16 -14.03
C ALA A 59 9.66 -7.85 -13.44
N ILE A 60 9.17 -8.92 -14.07
CA ILE A 60 7.97 -9.66 -13.63
C ILE A 60 8.09 -10.17 -12.18
N PRO A 61 9.09 -11.00 -11.82
CA PRO A 61 9.20 -11.53 -10.46
C PRO A 61 9.44 -10.41 -9.43
N VAL A 62 10.18 -9.35 -9.78
CA VAL A 62 10.41 -8.20 -8.88
C VAL A 62 9.09 -7.52 -8.54
N ILE A 63 8.29 -7.13 -9.54
CA ILE A 63 7.00 -6.45 -9.33
C ILE A 63 6.04 -7.34 -8.53
N LEU A 64 6.00 -8.65 -8.83
CA LEU A 64 5.16 -9.61 -8.11
C LEU A 64 5.59 -9.77 -6.65
N ALA A 65 6.88 -9.85 -6.38
CA ALA A 65 7.42 -9.95 -5.03
C ALA A 65 7.12 -8.69 -4.23
N THR A 66 7.41 -7.50 -4.80
CA THR A 66 7.11 -6.20 -4.17
C THR A 66 5.63 -6.10 -3.80
N LYS A 67 4.73 -6.44 -4.73
CA LYS A 67 3.29 -6.41 -4.47
C LYS A 67 2.90 -7.32 -3.29
N ARG A 68 3.43 -8.55 -3.23
CA ARG A 68 3.16 -9.49 -2.12
C ARG A 68 3.68 -8.96 -0.78
N TYR A 69 4.87 -8.36 -0.75
CA TYR A 69 5.42 -7.77 0.48
C TYR A 69 4.57 -6.60 0.97
N LEU A 70 4.15 -5.70 0.08
CA LEU A 70 3.28 -4.58 0.45
C LEU A 70 1.90 -5.04 0.94
N GLU A 71 1.33 -6.10 0.36
CA GLU A 71 0.08 -6.71 0.85
C GLU A 71 0.26 -7.31 2.26
N ARG A 72 1.39 -7.97 2.53
CA ARG A 72 1.73 -8.52 3.84
C ARG A 72 1.89 -7.43 4.90
N ILE A 73 2.58 -6.34 4.57
CA ILE A 73 2.73 -5.19 5.48
C ILE A 73 1.36 -4.59 5.80
N LYS A 74 0.52 -4.37 4.78
CA LYS A 74 -0.84 -3.86 4.98
C LYS A 74 -1.70 -4.77 5.86
N TYR A 75 -1.52 -6.09 5.76
CA TYR A 75 -2.20 -7.05 6.64
C TYR A 75 -1.74 -6.90 8.09
N LEU A 76 -0.45 -6.73 8.34
CA LEU A 76 0.11 -6.53 9.68
C LEU A 76 -0.28 -5.17 10.29
N GLU A 77 -0.36 -4.12 9.46
CA GLU A 77 -0.86 -2.80 9.86
C GLU A 77 -2.37 -2.80 10.19
N SER A 78 -3.12 -3.84 9.81
CA SER A 78 -4.54 -3.96 10.13
C SER A 78 -4.81 -4.26 11.61
N PHE A 79 -3.79 -4.58 12.41
CA PHE A 79 -3.97 -4.83 13.84
C PHE A 79 -3.91 -3.54 14.64
N ILE A 80 -5.08 -3.08 15.09
CA ILE A 80 -5.18 -1.96 16.03
C ILE A 80 -4.72 -2.43 17.40
N ARG A 81 -3.68 -1.80 17.94
CA ARG A 81 -3.22 -2.06 19.32
C ARG A 81 -4.15 -1.34 20.30
N VAL A 82 -4.95 -2.10 21.03
CA VAL A 82 -5.89 -1.59 22.05
C VAL A 82 -5.37 -1.92 23.45
N CYS A 83 -5.42 -0.97 24.37
CA CYS A 83 -5.08 -1.21 25.77
C CYS A 83 -6.13 -2.13 26.39
N SER A 84 -5.70 -3.27 26.94
CA SER A 84 -6.62 -4.25 27.54
C SER A 84 -7.45 -3.66 28.68
N PHE A 85 -6.90 -2.69 29.42
CA PHE A 85 -7.51 -2.07 30.58
C PHE A 85 -8.44 -0.90 30.21
N CYS A 86 -7.89 0.18 29.63
CA CYS A 86 -8.66 1.41 29.37
C CYS A 86 -9.25 1.51 27.95
N LYS A 87 -9.07 0.49 27.10
CA LYS A 87 -9.56 0.41 25.71
C LYS A 87 -9.12 1.54 24.76
N LYS A 88 -8.16 2.37 25.17
CA LYS A 88 -7.50 3.35 24.29
C LYS A 88 -6.74 2.65 23.17
N VAL A 89 -6.63 3.31 22.02
CA VAL A 89 -5.90 2.85 20.84
C VAL A 89 -4.50 3.45 20.83
N ARG A 90 -3.47 2.65 20.58
CA ARG A 90 -2.08 3.13 20.45
C ARG A 90 -1.78 3.55 19.02
N VAL A 91 -1.56 4.85 18.82
CA VAL A 91 -1.11 5.43 17.54
C VAL A 91 0.30 5.94 17.72
N GLY A 92 1.28 5.30 17.07
CA GLY A 92 2.69 5.59 17.29
C GLY A 92 3.11 5.38 18.75
N ASN A 93 3.43 6.49 19.43
CA ASN A 93 3.83 6.51 20.84
C ASN A 93 2.76 7.04 21.81
N GLU A 94 1.59 7.43 21.30
CA GLU A 94 0.50 7.99 22.10
C GLU A 94 -0.69 7.01 22.24
N TRP A 95 -1.46 7.18 23.32
CA TRP A 95 -2.69 6.44 23.58
C TRP A 95 -3.88 7.39 23.49
N ILE A 96 -4.69 7.23 22.45
CA ILE A 96 -5.87 8.08 22.19
C ILE A 96 -7.17 7.31 22.44
N PRO A 97 -8.28 8.00 22.80
CA PRO A 97 -9.61 7.39 22.84
C PRO A 97 -10.00 6.77 21.49
N MET A 98 -10.86 5.75 21.52
CA MET A 98 -11.29 5.02 20.32
C MET A 98 -12.08 5.93 19.37
N GLU A 99 -12.90 6.83 19.92
CA GLU A 99 -13.70 7.80 19.18
C GLU A 99 -12.80 8.73 18.36
N GLN A 100 -11.75 9.26 18.99
CA GLN A 100 -10.75 10.10 18.33
C GLN A 100 -9.99 9.33 17.26
N PHE A 101 -9.63 8.07 17.52
CA PHE A 101 -8.99 7.21 16.53
C PHE A 101 -9.89 7.01 15.30
N LEU A 102 -11.17 6.69 15.50
CA LEU A 102 -12.13 6.47 14.43
C LEU A 102 -12.38 7.75 13.63
N GLN A 103 -12.59 8.90 14.28
CA GLN A 103 -12.71 10.20 13.60
C GLN A 103 -11.48 10.54 12.76
N SER A 104 -10.27 10.25 13.26
CA SER A 104 -9.03 10.54 12.52
C SER A 104 -8.83 9.66 11.28
N HIS A 105 -9.37 8.44 11.29
CA HIS A 105 -9.21 7.46 10.21
C HIS A 105 -10.41 7.37 9.27
N TYR A 106 -11.60 7.79 9.72
CA TYR A 106 -12.86 7.77 8.99
C TYR A 106 -13.51 9.17 9.08
N THR A 107 -13.48 9.90 7.96
CA THR A 107 -13.86 11.33 7.88
C THR A 107 -15.35 11.60 8.09
N GLU A 108 -16.21 10.57 8.05
CA GLU A 108 -17.68 10.72 8.08
C GLU A 108 -18.31 10.21 9.38
N THR A 109 -17.53 9.98 10.44
CA THR A 109 -18.02 9.38 11.68
C THR A 109 -18.23 10.42 12.79
N GLU A 110 -19.49 10.74 13.08
CA GLU A 110 -19.88 11.49 14.27
C GLU A 110 -20.29 10.53 15.40
N PHE A 111 -19.81 10.78 16.62
CA PHE A 111 -20.14 9.96 17.79
C PHE A 111 -21.20 10.66 18.64
N SER A 112 -22.25 9.93 18.98
CA SER A 112 -23.18 10.30 20.04
C SER A 112 -22.95 9.41 21.26
N HIS A 113 -23.21 9.95 22.44
CA HIS A 113 -23.14 9.19 23.68
C HIS A 113 -24.55 8.82 24.13
N GLY A 114 -24.77 7.53 24.35
CA GLY A 114 -26.03 6.98 24.87
C GLY A 114 -25.77 5.92 25.94
N LEU A 115 -26.82 5.53 26.65
CA LEU A 115 -26.79 4.43 27.61
C LEU A 115 -27.51 3.22 27.00
N CYS A 116 -26.88 2.05 27.02
CA CYS A 116 -27.58 0.82 26.68
C CYS A 116 -28.59 0.43 27.77
N SER A 117 -29.55 -0.44 27.43
CA SER A 117 -30.58 -0.93 28.35
C SER A 117 -30.00 -1.58 29.61
N GLN A 118 -28.84 -2.24 29.49
CA GLN A 118 -28.12 -2.82 30.62
C GLN A 118 -27.64 -1.74 31.61
N CYS A 119 -26.95 -0.70 31.14
CA CYS A 119 -26.45 0.38 31.98
C CYS A 119 -27.59 1.21 32.61
N LEU A 120 -28.71 1.40 31.89
CA LEU A 120 -29.92 2.05 32.41
C LEU A 120 -30.52 1.27 33.59
N LYS A 121 -30.59 -0.05 33.48
CA LYS A 121 -31.09 -0.91 34.56
C LYS A 121 -30.13 -0.94 35.75
N GLU A 122 -28.83 -1.03 35.51
CA GLU A 122 -27.81 -1.18 36.55
C GLU A 122 -27.60 0.11 37.36
N HIS A 123 -27.49 1.27 36.69
CA HIS A 123 -27.20 2.54 37.36
C HIS A 123 -28.45 3.32 37.77
N TYR A 124 -29.57 3.14 37.09
CA TYR A 124 -30.78 3.96 37.29
C TYR A 124 -32.04 3.15 37.61
N GLY A 125 -32.00 1.81 37.53
CA GLY A 125 -33.18 0.96 37.77
C GLY A 125 -34.30 1.14 36.74
N ILE A 126 -34.03 1.84 35.63
CA ILE A 126 -35.01 2.11 34.58
C ILE A 126 -34.95 0.97 33.56
N GLN A 127 -36.09 0.32 33.31
CA GLN A 127 -36.24 -0.60 32.19
C GLN A 127 -36.60 0.21 30.93
N SER A 128 -35.76 0.14 29.90
CA SER A 128 -36.07 0.77 28.60
C SER A 128 -37.31 0.12 28.00
N ARG A 129 -38.34 0.92 27.67
CA ARG A 129 -39.61 0.44 27.09
C ARG A 129 -39.50 -0.09 25.66
N THR A 130 -38.38 0.15 24.98
CA THR A 130 -38.12 -0.34 23.64
C THR A 130 -37.45 -1.71 23.73
N GLN A 131 -38.28 -2.76 23.69
CA GLN A 131 -37.85 -4.01 23.08
C GLN A 131 -37.73 -3.75 21.57
N ASP A 132 -36.56 -4.07 21.05
CA ASP A 132 -36.30 -4.23 19.63
C ASP A 132 -37.31 -5.25 19.07
N ASN A 133 -38.24 -4.77 18.24
CA ASN A 133 -38.93 -5.61 17.27
C ASN A 133 -37.97 -5.73 16.08
N ASP A 134 -37.10 -6.75 16.10
CA ASP A 134 -36.45 -7.34 14.94
C ASP A 134 -36.40 -8.87 15.13
#